data_AF-A0A9C9XRY7-F1
#
_entry.id   AF-A0A9C9XRY7-F1
#
_cell.length_a   1.000
_cell.length_b   1.000
_cell.length_c   1.000
_cell.angle_alpha   90.00
_cell.angle_beta   90.00
_cell.angle_gamma   90.00
#
_symmetry.space_group_name_H-M   'P 1'
#
loop_
_entity.id
_entity.type
_entity.pdbx_description
1 polymer ?
#
loop_
_entity_poly.entity_id
_entity_poly.type
_entity_poly.pdbx_seq_one_letter_code
_entity_poly.pdbx_strand_id
1 'polypeptide(L)'
;MVAEKKKTRLRSTPVRKRQADLDAFAAGAGTAGKKGTVYPWQEAHVRDDVKKSIPLRLPESLYLKLKYIADHTPYSMNSFILERLERIIDEEIGRIT
;
A
#
# COMPACT_ATOMS: atom_id res chain seq x y z
N MET A 1 -1.55 -60.28 33.55
CA MET A 1 -2.40 -59.10 33.32
C MET A 1 -2.16 -58.65 31.88
N VAL A 2 -3.19 -58.70 31.03
CA VAL A 2 -3.10 -58.35 29.59
C VAL A 2 -3.60 -56.91 29.42
N ALA A 3 -2.76 -56.01 28.88
CA ALA A 3 -3.11 -54.62 28.67
C ALA A 3 -3.85 -54.42 27.34
N GLU A 4 -5.11 -54.00 27.44
CA GLU A 4 -6.01 -53.73 26.32
C GLU A 4 -5.65 -52.39 25.65
N LYS A 5 -5.31 -52.41 24.35
CA LYS A 5 -4.98 -51.19 23.58
C LYS A 5 -6.26 -50.54 23.06
N LYS A 6 -6.69 -49.42 23.67
CA LYS A 6 -7.74 -48.54 23.11
C LYS A 6 -7.28 -47.89 21.80
N LYS A 7 -8.01 -48.10 20.71
CA LYS A 7 -7.76 -47.47 19.40
C LYS A 7 -8.25 -46.02 19.40
N THR A 8 -7.31 -45.07 19.33
CA THR A 8 -7.58 -43.64 19.16
C THR A 8 -8.19 -43.35 17.79
N ARG A 9 -9.35 -42.69 17.74
CA ARG A 9 -9.95 -42.19 16.48
C ARG A 9 -9.21 -40.95 16.01
N LEU A 10 -8.04 -41.13 15.42
CA LEU A 10 -7.34 -40.06 14.71
C LEU A 10 -7.43 -40.32 13.21
N ARG A 11 -8.00 -39.33 12.51
CA ARG A 11 -8.07 -39.15 11.05
C ARG A 11 -9.22 -39.84 10.33
N SER A 12 -10.43 -39.30 10.48
CA SER A 12 -11.42 -39.36 9.40
C SER A 12 -11.08 -38.26 8.39
N THR A 13 -10.65 -38.65 7.19
CA THR A 13 -10.50 -37.72 6.06
C THR A 13 -11.91 -37.26 5.64
N PRO A 14 -12.21 -35.95 5.62
CA PRO A 14 -13.52 -35.48 5.15
C PRO A 14 -13.71 -35.82 3.67
N VAL A 15 -14.92 -36.25 3.31
CA VAL A 15 -15.29 -36.57 1.93
C VAL A 15 -15.30 -35.28 1.11
N ARG A 16 -14.24 -35.05 0.33
CA ARG A 16 -14.07 -33.85 -0.49
C ARG A 16 -14.94 -33.96 -1.76
N LYS A 17 -16.01 -33.17 -1.86
CA LYS A 17 -16.79 -33.01 -3.09
C LYS A 17 -15.99 -32.13 -4.07
N ARG A 18 -15.16 -32.76 -4.90
CA ARG A 18 -14.15 -32.07 -5.74
C ARG A 18 -14.71 -30.99 -6.67
N GLN A 19 -15.90 -31.14 -7.26
CA GLN A 19 -16.41 -30.15 -8.21
C GLN A 19 -16.89 -28.85 -7.54
N ALA A 20 -17.75 -28.93 -6.54
CA ALA A 20 -18.37 -27.76 -5.92
C ALA A 20 -17.36 -26.82 -5.22
N ASP A 21 -16.30 -27.40 -4.64
CA ASP A 21 -15.23 -26.63 -3.98
C ASP A 21 -14.34 -25.87 -4.98
N LEU A 22 -14.15 -26.43 -6.19
CA LEU A 22 -13.33 -25.80 -7.22
C LEU A 22 -14.07 -24.66 -7.91
N ASP A 23 -15.37 -24.82 -8.17
CA ASP A 23 -16.20 -23.78 -8.73
C ASP A 23 -16.38 -22.60 -7.76
N ALA A 24 -16.53 -22.88 -6.46
CA ALA A 24 -16.55 -21.85 -5.42
C ALA A 24 -15.23 -21.09 -5.30
N PHE A 25 -14.10 -21.79 -5.45
CA PHE A 25 -12.77 -21.17 -5.50
C PHE A 25 -12.56 -20.32 -6.76
N ALA A 26 -12.99 -20.81 -7.93
CA ALA A 26 -12.91 -20.09 -9.20
C ALA A 26 -13.84 -18.85 -9.23
N ALA A 27 -15.02 -18.93 -8.61
CA ALA A 27 -15.95 -17.80 -8.49
C ALA A 27 -15.35 -16.63 -7.67
N GLY A 28 -14.47 -16.91 -6.71
CA GLY A 28 -13.72 -15.89 -5.96
C GLY A 28 -12.61 -15.21 -6.77
N ALA A 29 -12.14 -15.81 -7.86
CA ALA A 29 -11.08 -15.28 -8.71
C ALA A 29 -11.60 -14.37 -9.85
N GLY A 30 -12.92 -14.28 -10.02
CA GLY A 30 -13.55 -13.72 -11.23
C GLY A 30 -14.10 -12.30 -11.14
N THR A 31 -14.06 -11.62 -9.98
CA THR A 31 -14.50 -10.23 -9.89
C THR A 31 -13.36 -9.28 -10.21
N ALA A 32 -12.88 -9.34 -11.46
CA ALA A 32 -12.16 -8.24 -12.08
C ALA A 32 -13.16 -7.07 -12.21
N GLY A 33 -13.34 -6.33 -11.12
CA GLY A 33 -14.00 -5.03 -11.15
C GLY A 33 -13.41 -4.21 -12.28
N LYS A 34 -14.28 -3.47 -12.98
CA LYS A 34 -13.98 -2.56 -14.10
C LYS A 34 -12.51 -2.15 -14.06
N LYS A 35 -11.71 -2.58 -15.05
CA LYS A 35 -10.32 -2.16 -15.20
C LYS A 35 -10.29 -0.66 -15.46
N GLY A 36 -10.48 0.13 -14.41
CA GLY A 36 -10.00 1.49 -14.36
C GLY A 36 -8.50 1.42 -14.61
N THR A 37 -7.98 2.38 -15.37
CA THR A 37 -6.55 2.55 -15.53
C THR A 37 -5.93 2.60 -14.13
N VAL A 38 -5.18 1.56 -13.76
CA VAL A 38 -4.45 1.53 -12.49
C VAL A 38 -3.20 2.37 -12.72
N TYR A 39 -3.10 3.50 -12.02
CA TYR A 39 -1.92 4.33 -12.10
C TYR A 39 -0.76 3.69 -11.32
N PRO A 40 0.51 3.96 -11.70
CA PRO A 40 1.67 3.36 -11.03
C PRO A 40 1.71 3.58 -9.51
N TRP A 41 1.18 4.71 -9.02
CA TRP A 41 1.09 5.04 -7.59
C TRP A 41 -0.10 4.38 -6.85
N GLN A 42 -1.00 3.71 -7.57
CA GLN A 42 -2.14 2.97 -7.02
C GLN A 42 -1.91 1.46 -6.99
N GLU A 43 -0.75 0.99 -7.43
CA GLU A 43 -0.44 -0.44 -7.43
C GLU A 43 -0.33 -0.99 -6.00
N ALA A 44 -0.76 -2.24 -5.79
CA ALA A 44 -0.84 -2.85 -4.47
C ALA A 44 0.50 -2.95 -3.71
N HIS A 45 1.63 -2.79 -4.40
CA HIS A 45 2.97 -2.82 -3.82
C HIS A 45 3.46 -1.44 -3.35
N VAL A 46 2.76 -0.36 -3.72
CA VAL A 46 3.07 1.01 -3.30
C VAL A 46 2.64 1.20 -1.87
N ARG A 47 3.50 1.84 -1.08
CA ARG A 47 3.35 1.99 0.37
C ARG A 47 3.46 3.46 0.76
N ASP A 48 2.43 3.99 1.40
CA ASP A 48 2.35 5.39 1.84
C ASP A 48 3.36 5.72 2.96
N ASP A 49 3.77 4.72 3.74
CA ASP A 49 4.72 4.89 4.84
C ASP A 49 6.19 4.97 4.36
N VAL A 50 6.47 4.58 3.12
CA VAL A 50 7.82 4.57 2.55
C VAL A 50 8.16 5.93 1.94
N LYS A 51 8.98 6.71 2.64
CA LYS A 51 9.50 7.98 2.14
C LYS A 51 10.73 7.76 1.25
N LYS A 52 10.70 8.31 0.04
CA LYS A 52 11.85 8.33 -0.88
C LYS A 52 12.55 9.69 -0.80
N SER A 53 13.88 9.69 -0.74
CA SER A 53 14.66 10.92 -0.77
C SER A 53 14.97 11.30 -2.22
N ILE A 54 14.73 12.56 -2.57
CA ILE A 54 15.08 13.15 -3.86
C ILE A 54 15.99 14.35 -3.59
N PRO A 55 17.23 14.37 -4.13
CA PRO A 55 18.12 15.51 -3.94
C PRO A 55 17.62 16.71 -4.76
N LEU A 56 17.19 17.78 -4.07
CA LEU A 56 16.74 19.02 -4.70
C LEU A 56 17.89 20.03 -4.79
N ARG A 57 18.12 20.59 -5.99
CA ARG A 57 19.04 21.71 -6.18
C ARG A 57 18.25 23.01 -6.19
N LEU A 58 18.42 23.80 -5.13
CA LEU A 58 17.75 25.09 -4.99
C LEU A 58 18.74 26.24 -5.23
N PRO A 59 18.33 27.31 -5.92
CA PRO A 59 19.02 28.59 -5.86
C PRO A 59 19.21 29.05 -4.41
N GLU A 60 20.34 29.68 -4.12
CA GLU A 60 20.69 30.15 -2.77
C GLU A 60 19.60 31.06 -2.18
N SER A 61 19.05 31.97 -2.98
CA SER A 61 18.00 32.89 -2.55
C SER A 61 16.75 32.17 -2.04
N LEU A 62 16.39 31.03 -2.62
CA LEU A 62 15.25 30.21 -2.18
C LEU A 62 15.59 29.44 -0.91
N TYR A 63 16.81 28.88 -0.84
CA TYR A 63 17.28 28.22 0.37
C TYR A 63 17.24 29.16 1.59
N LEU A 64 17.73 30.40 1.43
CA LEU A 64 17.72 31.40 2.49
C LEU A 64 16.30 31.78 2.93
N LYS A 65 15.36 31.92 1.99
CA LYS A 65 13.95 32.15 2.32
C LYS A 65 13.34 31.00 3.10
N LEU A 66 13.63 29.75 2.72
CA LEU A 66 13.16 28.57 3.43
C LEU A 66 13.75 28.51 4.85
N LYS A 67 15.04 28.83 5.00
CA LYS A 67 15.69 28.90 6.31
C LYS A 67 15.00 29.95 7.18
N TYR A 68 14.75 31.14 6.64
CA TYR A 68 14.04 32.21 7.35
C TYR A 68 12.66 31.74 7.82
N ILE A 69 11.89 31.06 6.96
CA ILE A 69 10.58 30.51 7.35
C ILE A 69 10.72 29.51 8.50
N ALA A 70 11.68 28.60 8.43
CA ALA A 70 11.88 27.61 9.48
C ALA A 70 12.30 28.23 10.82
N ASP A 71 13.04 29.34 10.79
CA ASP A 71 13.46 30.06 11.99
C ASP A 71 12.29 30.86 12.64
N HIS A 72 11.21 31.16 11.89
CA HIS A 72 10.11 32.03 12.32
C HIS A 72 8.74 31.32 12.40
N THR A 73 8.70 30.03 12.15
CA THR A 73 7.48 29.21 12.18
C THR A 73 7.76 27.86 12.84
N PRO A 74 6.75 27.12 13.29
CA PRO A 74 6.97 25.77 13.83
C PRO A 74 7.35 24.73 12.78
N TYR A 75 7.43 25.10 11.49
CA TYR A 75 7.73 24.18 10.41
C TYR A 75 9.24 24.01 10.23
N SER A 76 9.68 22.77 10.01
CA SER A 76 11.00 22.53 9.40
C SER A 76 10.98 22.90 7.92
N MET A 77 12.15 23.18 7.32
CA MET A 77 12.26 23.42 5.87
C MET A 77 11.63 22.27 5.06
N ASN A 78 11.89 21.03 5.46
CA ASN A 78 11.36 19.84 4.76
C ASN A 78 9.85 19.72 4.91
N SER A 79 9.28 19.87 6.11
CA SER A 79 7.82 19.81 6.30
C SER A 79 7.12 20.95 5.58
N PHE A 80 7.73 22.15 5.56
CA PHE A 80 7.19 23.28 4.81
C PHE A 80 7.11 22.95 3.32
N ILE A 81 8.21 22.44 2.72
CA ILE A 81 8.25 22.08 1.30
C ILE A 81 7.24 20.97 0.99
N LEU A 82 7.25 19.88 1.76
CA LEU A 82 6.42 18.69 1.48
C LEU A 82 4.93 19.03 1.47
N GLU A 83 4.44 19.77 2.46
CA GLU A 83 3.01 20.13 2.57
C GLU A 83 2.52 20.90 1.32
N ARG A 84 3.36 21.79 0.76
CA ARG A 84 2.98 22.55 -0.46
C ARG A 84 3.16 21.71 -1.71
N LEU A 85 4.20 20.87 -1.75
CA LEU A 85 4.52 20.01 -2.89
C LEU A 85 3.45 18.93 -3.10
N GLU A 86 2.97 18.30 -2.03
CA GLU A 86 1.90 17.29 -2.07
C GLU A 86 0.64 17.86 -2.76
N ARG A 87 0.20 19.04 -2.32
CA ARG A 87 -0.97 19.72 -2.90
C ARG A 87 -0.81 20.00 -4.39
N ILE A 88 0.35 20.52 -4.80
CA ILE A 88 0.63 20.85 -6.20
C ILE A 88 0.69 19.57 -7.05
N ILE A 89 1.25 18.47 -6.52
CA ILE A 89 1.29 17.19 -7.23
C ILE A 89 -0.13 16.67 -7.45
N ASP A 90 -0.98 16.66 -6.43
CA ASP A 90 -2.36 16.17 -6.56
C ASP A 90 -3.18 17.00 -7.56
N GLU A 91 -3.01 18.33 -7.53
CA GLU A 91 -3.62 19.25 -8.51
C GLU A 91 -3.14 18.95 -9.95
N GLU A 92 -1.84 18.72 -10.13
CA GLU A 92 -1.25 18.43 -11.43
C GLU A 92 -1.64 17.04 -11.95
N ILE A 93 -1.69 16.03 -11.09
CA ILE A 93 -2.20 14.70 -11.44
C ILE A 93 -3.65 14.82 -11.91
N GLY A 94 -4.53 15.48 -11.14
CA GLY A 94 -5.93 15.68 -11.53
C GLY A 94 -6.12 16.48 -12.83
N ARG A 95 -5.11 17.23 -13.27
CA ARG A 95 -5.12 17.93 -14.57
C ARG A 95 -4.78 17.01 -15.74
N ILE A 96 -3.89 16.03 -15.53
CA ILE A 96 -3.36 15.17 -16.60
C ILE A 96 -4.01 13.78 -16.65
N THR A 97 -4.71 13.37 -15.59
CA THR A 97 -5.47 12.12 -15.49
C THR A 97 -6.97 12.38 -15.45
#